data_AF-A0A3L8C904-F1
#
_entry.id   AF-A0A3L8C904-F1
#
_cell.length_a   1.000
_cell.length_b   1.000
_cell.length_c   1.000
_cell.angle_alpha   90.00
_cell.angle_beta   90.00
_cell.angle_gamma   90.00
#
_symmetry.space_group_name_H-M   'P 1'
#
loop_
_entity.id
_entity.type
_entity.pdbx_description
1 polymer ?
#
loop_
_entity_poly.entity_id
_entity_poly.type
_entity_poly.pdbx_seq_one_letter_code
_entity_poly.pdbx_strand_id
1 'polypeptide(L)'
;LIRHCWTERRMTPLNLYLENANEAQVREALEDYGLAIKQLAAANIFPGDMLLKNFGVTRHGRVVFYDYDEICFLTEANFRHIPQPRTPEDEMASEPWYSIGPLDVFPEEFPPFLFADAGQRRLFDQLHGELYNADYWKSLQEAIRAGKVIDVFPYRRKGLDNE
;
A
#
# COMPACT_ATOMS: atom_id res chain seq x y z
N LEU A 1 25.52 13.46 -23.86
CA LEU A 1 26.09 12.39 -23.01
C LEU A 1 25.20 12.24 -21.78
N ILE A 2 24.61 11.06 -21.58
CA ILE A 2 23.90 10.72 -20.34
C ILE A 2 24.96 10.43 -19.27
N ARG A 3 24.93 11.12 -18.12
CA ARG A 3 25.91 10.95 -17.04
C ARG A 3 25.59 9.77 -16.11
N HIS A 4 24.30 9.50 -15.90
CA HIS A 4 23.79 8.40 -15.10
C HIS A 4 22.41 8.00 -15.63
N CYS A 5 22.12 6.70 -15.69
CA CYS A 5 20.79 6.19 -15.95
C CYS A 5 20.62 4.81 -15.33
N TRP A 6 19.38 4.50 -14.99
CA TRP A 6 18.94 3.17 -14.62
C TRP A 6 18.12 2.57 -15.77
N THR A 7 18.25 1.28 -15.98
CA THR A 7 17.45 0.54 -16.96
C THR A 7 16.64 -0.52 -16.24
N GLU A 8 15.33 -0.50 -16.42
CA GLU A 8 14.42 -1.40 -15.74
C GLU A 8 13.48 -2.09 -16.74
N ARG A 9 12.79 -3.13 -16.25
CA ARG A 9 11.78 -3.83 -17.03
C ARG A 9 10.62 -2.87 -17.29
N ARG A 10 10.33 -2.57 -18.55
CA ARG A 10 9.14 -1.80 -18.93
C ARG A 10 7.86 -2.56 -18.53
N MET A 11 7.00 -1.87 -17.80
CA MET A 11 5.68 -2.33 -17.36
C MET A 11 4.62 -1.28 -17.73
N THR A 12 3.34 -1.63 -17.64
CA THR A 12 2.25 -0.66 -17.77
C THR A 12 1.98 -0.06 -16.40
N PRO A 13 2.07 1.26 -16.19
CA PRO A 13 1.71 1.88 -14.91
C PRO A 13 0.29 1.46 -14.47
N LEU A 14 0.13 1.10 -13.19
CA LEU A 14 -1.11 0.49 -12.68
C LEU A 14 -2.31 1.44 -12.82
N ASN A 15 -2.13 2.74 -12.59
CA ASN A 15 -3.17 3.74 -12.85
C ASN A 15 -3.67 3.69 -14.31
N LEU A 16 -2.76 3.63 -15.29
CA LEU A 16 -3.11 3.55 -16.72
C LEU A 16 -3.72 2.20 -17.10
N TYR A 17 -3.28 1.13 -16.45
CA TYR A 17 -3.86 -0.20 -16.63
C TYR A 17 -5.33 -0.21 -16.21
N LEU A 18 -5.65 0.38 -15.05
CA LEU A 18 -7.00 0.40 -14.49
C LEU A 18 -8.00 1.23 -15.31
N GLU A 19 -7.54 2.24 -16.06
CA GLU A 19 -8.40 3.04 -16.94
C GLU A 19 -9.06 2.22 -18.07
N ASN A 20 -8.39 1.15 -18.53
CA ASN A 20 -8.83 0.35 -19.67
C ASN A 20 -9.20 -1.10 -19.29
N ALA A 21 -9.05 -1.45 -18.02
CA ALA A 21 -9.32 -2.79 -17.51
C ALA A 21 -10.84 -3.04 -17.38
N ASN A 22 -11.27 -4.24 -17.72
CA ASN A 22 -12.63 -4.70 -17.36
C ASN A 22 -12.73 -5.03 -15.86
N GLU A 23 -13.94 -5.24 -15.35
CA GLU A 23 -14.17 -5.48 -13.92
C GLU A 23 -13.35 -6.64 -13.32
N ALA A 24 -13.19 -7.74 -14.07
CA ALA A 24 -12.39 -8.88 -13.61
C ALA A 24 -10.91 -8.51 -13.52
N GLN A 25 -10.38 -7.81 -14.52
CA GLN A 25 -9.00 -7.33 -14.55
C GLN A 25 -8.72 -6.29 -13.45
N VAL A 26 -9.68 -5.41 -13.15
CA VAL A 26 -9.58 -4.46 -12.04
C VAL A 26 -9.46 -5.21 -10.72
N ARG A 27 -10.33 -6.20 -10.47
CA ARG A 27 -10.26 -7.03 -9.26
C ARG A 27 -8.91 -7.72 -9.12
N GLU A 28 -8.44 -8.38 -10.17
CA GLU A 28 -7.14 -9.08 -10.11
C GLU A 28 -5.98 -8.13 -9.88
N ALA A 29 -5.98 -6.95 -10.51
CA ALA A 29 -4.92 -5.97 -10.34
C ALA A 29 -4.92 -5.35 -8.93
N LEU A 30 -6.09 -5.05 -8.36
CA LEU A 30 -6.20 -4.51 -7.00
C LEU A 30 -5.86 -5.56 -5.93
N GLU A 31 -6.21 -6.82 -6.15
CA GLU A 31 -5.78 -7.94 -5.30
C GLU A 31 -4.25 -8.07 -5.33
N ASP A 32 -3.63 -7.99 -6.51
CA ASP A 32 -2.18 -8.12 -6.60
C ASP A 32 -1.42 -6.88 -6.10
N TYR A 33 -2.02 -5.70 -6.23
CA TYR A 33 -1.48 -4.45 -5.68
C TYR A 33 -1.39 -4.48 -4.16
N GLY A 34 -2.47 -4.86 -3.47
CA GLY A 34 -2.41 -4.98 -2.01
C GLY A 34 -1.52 -6.12 -1.57
N LEU A 35 -1.48 -7.24 -2.31
CA LEU A 35 -0.49 -8.29 -2.05
C LEU A 35 0.94 -7.76 -2.18
N ALA A 36 1.27 -7.00 -3.23
CA ALA A 36 2.60 -6.43 -3.42
C ALA A 36 3.03 -5.53 -2.23
N ILE A 37 2.12 -4.70 -1.72
CA ILE A 37 2.37 -3.88 -0.52
C ILE A 37 2.72 -4.77 0.70
N LYS A 38 1.92 -5.82 0.94
CA LYS A 38 2.16 -6.75 2.06
C LYS A 38 3.48 -7.50 1.91
N GLN A 39 3.86 -7.85 0.69
CA GLN A 39 5.12 -8.52 0.41
C GLN A 39 6.33 -7.62 0.70
N LEU A 40 6.25 -6.34 0.32
CA LEU A 40 7.26 -5.34 0.69
C LEU A 40 7.33 -5.17 2.21
N ALA A 41 6.18 -5.04 2.86
CA ALA A 41 6.09 -4.89 4.32
C ALA A 41 6.71 -6.09 5.06
N ALA A 42 6.39 -7.32 4.63
CA ALA A 42 6.96 -8.56 5.15
C ALA A 42 8.48 -8.62 4.98
N ALA A 43 9.03 -8.00 3.93
CA ALA A 43 10.46 -7.84 3.70
C ALA A 43 11.09 -6.65 4.45
N ASN A 44 10.37 -6.07 5.44
CA ASN A 44 10.77 -4.88 6.20
C ASN A 44 10.92 -3.62 5.33
N ILE A 45 10.24 -3.53 4.18
CA ILE A 45 10.25 -2.36 3.31
C ILE A 45 8.87 -1.68 3.35
N PHE A 46 8.86 -0.39 3.66
CA PHE A 46 7.69 0.45 3.50
C PHE A 46 7.85 1.29 2.22
N PRO A 47 6.87 1.29 1.29
CA PRO A 47 7.01 2.00 0.02
C PRO A 47 7.06 3.53 0.11
N GLY A 48 6.57 4.13 1.20
CA GLY A 48 6.35 5.57 1.27
C GLY A 48 5.12 5.97 0.44
N ASP A 49 5.34 6.45 -0.77
CA ASP A 49 4.28 6.81 -1.72
C ASP A 49 3.65 5.56 -2.39
N MET A 50 2.51 5.14 -1.83
CA MET A 50 1.77 3.98 -2.33
C MET A 50 0.86 4.28 -3.52
N LEU A 51 0.90 5.46 -4.13
CA LEU A 51 0.04 5.81 -5.27
C LEU A 51 0.15 4.80 -6.43
N LEU A 52 -0.96 4.53 -7.11
CA LEU A 52 -1.05 3.55 -8.20
C LEU A 52 -0.07 3.82 -9.35
N LYS A 53 0.32 5.09 -9.56
CA LYS A 53 1.32 5.50 -10.56
C LYS A 53 2.73 4.96 -10.27
N ASN A 54 3.04 4.55 -9.03
CA ASN A 54 4.36 4.05 -8.63
C ASN A 54 4.46 2.51 -8.74
N PHE A 55 3.37 1.89 -9.18
CA PHE A 55 3.25 0.46 -9.40
C PHE A 55 3.04 0.16 -10.88
N GLY A 56 3.50 -1.01 -11.30
CA GLY A 56 3.52 -1.45 -12.69
C GLY A 56 2.93 -2.83 -12.85
N VAL A 57 2.15 -3.00 -13.90
CA VAL A 57 1.55 -4.27 -14.28
C VAL A 57 2.44 -4.92 -15.35
N THR A 58 2.91 -6.12 -15.05
CA THR A 58 3.68 -6.96 -15.96
C THR A 58 2.77 -7.61 -17.02
N ARG A 59 3.37 -8.24 -18.04
CA ARG A 59 2.62 -8.99 -19.07
C ARG A 59 1.75 -10.13 -18.51
N HIS A 60 2.09 -10.65 -17.34
CA HIS A 60 1.34 -11.72 -16.67
C HIS A 60 0.36 -11.19 -15.61
N GLY A 61 0.08 -9.89 -15.61
CA GLY A 61 -0.86 -9.27 -14.67
C GLY A 61 -0.33 -9.08 -13.25
N ARG A 62 0.97 -9.34 -13.01
CA ARG A 62 1.60 -9.10 -11.69
C ARG A 62 1.85 -7.61 -11.48
N VAL A 63 1.58 -7.12 -10.28
CA VAL A 63 1.85 -5.76 -9.82
C VAL A 63 3.22 -5.70 -9.14
N VAL A 64 4.03 -4.74 -9.54
CA VAL A 64 5.41 -4.55 -9.07
C VAL A 64 5.63 -3.07 -8.77
N PHE A 65 6.22 -2.77 -7.62
CA PHE A 65 6.63 -1.43 -7.23
C PHE A 65 7.94 -1.03 -7.93
N TYR A 66 8.08 0.23 -8.34
CA TYR A 66 9.29 0.70 -9.04
C TYR A 66 9.76 2.12 -8.68
N ASP A 67 9.06 2.85 -7.82
CA ASP A 67 9.51 4.19 -7.39
C ASP A 67 10.27 4.10 -6.06
N TYR A 68 11.60 4.16 -6.10
CA TYR A 68 12.42 3.90 -4.91
C TYR A 68 12.81 5.15 -4.13
N ASP A 69 12.32 6.33 -4.49
CA ASP A 69 12.80 7.58 -3.89
C ASP A 69 12.27 7.81 -2.46
N GLU A 70 11.11 7.24 -2.10
CA GLU A 70 10.47 7.41 -0.78
C GLU A 70 10.49 6.14 0.10
N ILE A 71 11.22 5.11 -0.29
CA ILE A 71 11.25 3.87 0.51
C ILE A 71 11.97 4.07 1.84
N CYS A 72 11.47 3.43 2.88
CA CYS A 72 12.15 3.33 4.17
C CYS A 72 11.99 1.93 4.77
N PHE A 73 12.73 1.64 5.84
CA PHE A 73 12.49 0.40 6.55
C PHE A 73 11.17 0.47 7.29
N LEU A 74 10.39 -0.62 7.21
CA LEU A 74 9.10 -0.69 7.91
C LEU A 74 9.27 -0.44 9.40
N THR A 75 10.36 -0.90 10.00
CA THR A 75 10.69 -0.74 11.42
C THR A 75 11.08 0.68 11.84
N GLU A 76 11.39 1.58 10.89
CA GLU A 76 11.68 3.00 11.12
C GLU A 76 10.42 3.88 11.04
N ALA A 77 9.41 3.46 10.26
CA ALA A 77 8.14 4.16 10.18
C ALA A 77 7.38 4.14 11.52
N ASN A 78 6.69 5.23 11.85
CA ASN A 78 5.88 5.33 13.06
C ASN A 78 4.38 5.30 12.70
N PHE A 79 3.81 4.10 12.67
CA PHE A 79 2.39 3.92 12.38
C PHE A 79 1.52 4.37 13.56
N ARG A 80 0.60 5.29 13.32
CA ARG A 80 -0.27 5.89 14.34
C ARG A 80 -1.71 5.85 13.87
N HIS A 81 -2.63 5.78 14.83
CA HIS A 81 -4.03 6.05 14.55
C HIS A 81 -4.27 7.55 14.52
N ILE A 82 -5.15 8.02 13.65
CA ILE A 82 -5.60 9.42 13.67
C ILE A 82 -6.32 9.66 15.01
N PRO A 83 -5.88 10.63 15.83
CA PRO A 83 -6.55 10.93 17.09
C PRO A 83 -8.00 11.37 16.89
N GLN A 84 -8.90 10.90 17.76
CA GLN A 84 -10.29 11.35 17.77
C GLN A 84 -10.36 12.85 18.09
N PRO A 85 -11.19 13.63 17.38
CA PRO A 85 -11.34 15.06 17.61
C PRO A 85 -11.80 15.31 19.05
N ARG A 86 -11.23 16.32 19.71
CA ARG A 86 -11.57 16.63 21.11
C ARG A 86 -12.76 17.56 21.22
N THR A 87 -12.98 18.39 20.20
CA THR A 87 -14.07 19.35 20.11
C THR A 87 -14.63 19.40 18.68
N PRO A 88 -15.85 19.94 18.46
CA PRO A 88 -16.39 20.12 17.12
C PRO A 88 -15.54 21.02 16.22
N GLU A 89 -14.81 21.99 16.79
CA GLU A 89 -13.91 22.86 16.04
C GLU A 89 -12.69 22.10 15.50
N ASP A 90 -12.19 21.09 16.24
CA ASP A 90 -11.12 20.20 15.79
C ASP A 90 -11.54 19.40 14.54
N GLU A 91 -12.84 19.07 14.36
CA GLU A 91 -13.36 18.39 13.16
C GLU A 91 -13.43 19.30 11.93
N MET A 92 -13.61 20.61 12.16
CA MET A 92 -13.72 21.62 11.10
C MET A 92 -12.38 22.29 10.76
N ALA A 93 -11.31 21.95 11.49
CA ALA A 93 -10.00 22.53 11.32
C ALA A 93 -9.41 22.17 9.95
N SER A 94 -8.85 23.15 9.26
CA SER A 94 -8.17 22.95 7.97
C SER A 94 -6.78 22.32 8.11
N GLU A 95 -6.21 22.34 9.32
CA GLU A 95 -4.92 21.76 9.64
C GLU A 95 -5.07 20.76 10.79
N PRO A 96 -4.28 19.66 10.82
CA PRO A 96 -4.28 18.72 11.93
C PRO A 96 -3.97 19.41 13.26
N TRP A 97 -4.80 19.19 14.27
CA TRP A 97 -4.59 19.72 15.64
C TRP A 97 -3.60 18.90 16.48
N TYR A 98 -3.14 17.77 15.94
CA TYR A 98 -2.16 16.87 16.55
C TYR A 98 -0.80 16.99 15.84
N SER A 99 0.28 16.71 16.55
CA SER A 99 1.62 16.74 15.96
C SER A 99 1.84 15.58 15.00
N ILE A 100 2.46 15.89 13.86
CA ILE A 100 2.88 14.94 12.84
C ILE A 100 4.40 15.00 12.70
N GLY A 101 5.07 13.89 13.00
CA GLY A 101 6.50 13.71 12.76
C GLY A 101 6.81 13.34 11.31
N PRO A 102 8.08 13.47 10.87
CA PRO A 102 8.48 13.18 9.49
C PRO A 102 8.36 11.71 9.08
N LEU A 103 8.30 10.80 10.05
CA LEU A 103 8.14 9.35 9.83
C LEU A 103 6.77 8.84 10.31
N ASP A 104 5.87 9.75 10.70
CA ASP A 104 4.52 9.36 11.11
C ASP A 104 3.71 8.96 9.89
N VAL A 105 3.04 7.82 9.99
CA VAL A 105 2.19 7.27 8.93
C VAL A 105 0.81 6.99 9.51
N PHE A 106 -0.23 7.48 8.83
CA PHE A 106 -1.64 7.31 9.19
C PHE A 106 -2.36 6.50 8.10
N PRO A 107 -2.42 5.16 8.22
CA PRO A 107 -3.01 4.32 7.19
C PRO A 107 -4.48 4.60 6.87
N GLU A 108 -5.22 5.19 7.79
CA GLU A 108 -6.61 5.60 7.62
C GLU A 108 -6.78 6.70 6.56
N GLU A 109 -5.71 7.44 6.23
CA GLU A 109 -5.71 8.46 5.19
C GLU A 109 -5.52 7.87 3.79
N PHE A 110 -4.98 6.65 3.65
CA PHE A 110 -4.70 6.07 2.34
C PHE A 110 -5.91 5.97 1.39
N PRO A 111 -7.12 5.52 1.81
CA PRO A 111 -8.21 5.25 0.88
C PRO A 111 -8.58 6.41 -0.06
N PRO A 112 -8.80 7.67 0.42
CA PRO A 112 -9.10 8.80 -0.47
C PRO A 112 -7.90 9.22 -1.34
N PHE A 113 -6.66 9.00 -0.90
CA PHE A 113 -5.47 9.36 -1.69
C PHE A 113 -5.14 8.35 -2.79
N LEU A 114 -5.34 7.05 -2.52
CA LEU A 114 -5.02 5.98 -3.46
C LEU A 114 -6.04 5.87 -4.60
N PHE A 115 -7.32 6.16 -4.32
CA PHE A 115 -8.42 5.90 -5.25
C PHE A 115 -9.33 7.11 -5.43
N ALA A 116 -9.32 7.68 -6.64
CA ALA A 116 -10.31 8.65 -7.06
C ALA A 116 -11.66 7.98 -7.38
N ASP A 117 -11.65 6.74 -7.90
CA ASP A 117 -12.85 5.97 -8.20
C ASP A 117 -13.42 5.27 -6.96
N ALA A 118 -14.67 5.55 -6.62
CA ALA A 118 -15.35 4.99 -5.45
C ALA A 118 -15.61 3.47 -5.58
N GLY A 119 -15.69 2.94 -6.80
CA GLY A 119 -15.81 1.50 -7.05
C GLY A 119 -14.52 0.77 -6.67
N GLN A 120 -13.39 1.23 -7.18
CA GLN A 120 -12.06 0.72 -6.87
C GLN A 120 -11.75 0.83 -5.37
N ARG A 121 -12.08 1.96 -4.74
CA ARG A 121 -11.92 2.15 -3.29
C ARG A 121 -12.67 1.09 -2.48
N ARG A 122 -13.97 0.88 -2.77
CA ARG A 122 -14.79 -0.13 -2.07
C ARG A 122 -14.27 -1.54 -2.31
N LEU A 123 -13.82 -1.84 -3.52
CA LEU A 123 -13.26 -3.13 -3.86
C LEU A 123 -11.94 -3.38 -3.12
N PHE A 124 -11.05 -2.40 -3.05
CA PHE A 124 -9.80 -2.53 -2.31
C PHE A 124 -10.04 -2.66 -0.80
N ASP A 125 -11.00 -1.93 -0.25
CA ASP A 125 -11.42 -2.08 1.16
C ASP A 125 -11.90 -3.51 1.47
N GLN A 126 -12.66 -4.14 0.56
CA GLN A 126 -13.07 -5.54 0.71
C GLN A 126 -11.91 -6.54 0.62
N LEU A 127 -10.89 -6.26 -0.20
CA LEU A 127 -9.78 -7.18 -0.42
C LEU A 127 -8.68 -7.03 0.64
N HIS A 128 -8.41 -5.79 1.07
CA HIS A 128 -7.21 -5.39 1.79
C HIS A 128 -7.46 -4.26 2.80
N GLY A 129 -8.68 -4.15 3.36
CA GLY A 129 -9.03 -3.10 4.31
C GLY A 129 -8.14 -3.04 5.55
N GLU A 130 -7.47 -4.15 5.92
CA GLU A 130 -6.48 -4.17 6.99
C GLU A 130 -5.25 -3.28 6.71
N LEU A 131 -4.94 -2.97 5.44
CA LEU A 131 -3.87 -2.03 5.10
C LEU A 131 -4.17 -0.60 5.56
N TYR A 132 -5.44 -0.29 5.85
CA TYR A 132 -5.87 1.00 6.40
C TYR A 132 -5.82 1.05 7.94
N ASN A 133 -5.40 -0.03 8.59
CA ASN A 133 -5.36 -0.11 10.05
C ASN A 133 -3.91 0.00 10.54
N ALA A 134 -3.60 1.02 11.34
CA ALA A 134 -2.27 1.20 11.92
C ALA A 134 -1.79 -0.02 12.73
N ASP A 135 -2.68 -0.76 13.38
CA ASP A 135 -2.31 -1.91 14.20
C ASP A 135 -1.89 -3.13 13.37
N TYR A 136 -2.37 -3.25 12.13
CA TYR A 136 -1.85 -4.24 11.18
C TYR A 136 -0.34 -4.03 10.97
N TRP A 137 0.05 -2.80 10.65
CA TRP A 137 1.44 -2.44 10.41
C TRP A 137 2.32 -2.58 11.66
N LYS A 138 1.83 -2.15 12.83
CA LYS A 138 2.54 -2.36 14.10
C LYS A 138 2.77 -3.85 14.38
N SER A 139 1.77 -4.69 14.12
CA SER A 139 1.92 -6.15 14.32
C SER A 139 3.01 -6.75 13.41
N LEU A 140 3.16 -6.24 12.18
CA LEU A 140 4.24 -6.62 11.28
C LEU A 140 5.60 -6.15 11.80
N GLN A 141 5.70 -4.89 12.27
CA GLN A 141 6.93 -4.39 12.89
C GLN A 141 7.35 -5.22 14.09
N GLU A 142 6.41 -5.60 14.95
CA GLU A 142 6.66 -6.48 16.11
C GLU A 142 7.15 -7.86 15.67
N ALA A 143 6.51 -8.46 14.66
CA ALA A 143 6.92 -9.75 14.12
C ALA A 143 8.35 -9.70 13.54
N ILE A 144 8.68 -8.65 12.79
CA ILE A 144 10.02 -8.45 12.21
C ILE A 144 11.06 -8.24 13.31
N ARG A 145 10.77 -7.41 14.32
CA ARG A 145 11.67 -7.19 15.48
C ARG A 145 11.88 -8.47 16.28
N ALA A 146 10.87 -9.35 16.33
CA ALA A 146 10.98 -10.68 16.94
C ALA A 146 11.75 -11.70 16.08
N GLY A 147 12.27 -11.30 14.91
CA GLY A 147 13.01 -12.18 13.99
C GLY A 147 12.14 -13.22 13.29
N LYS A 148 10.82 -13.04 13.25
CA LYS A 148 9.92 -13.97 12.54
C LYS A 148 10.11 -13.80 11.03
N VAL A 149 10.32 -14.91 10.33
CA VAL A 149 10.23 -14.94 8.87
C VAL A 149 8.74 -14.90 8.52
N ILE A 150 8.32 -13.82 7.86
CA ILE A 150 6.95 -13.67 7.37
C ILE A 150 6.89 -14.31 5.99
N ASP A 151 6.15 -15.41 5.85
CA ASP A 151 6.08 -16.13 4.59
C ASP A 151 5.42 -15.29 3.49
N VAL A 152 6.16 -15.07 2.41
CA VAL A 152 5.67 -14.44 1.18
C VAL A 152 5.66 -15.48 0.07
N PHE A 153 4.48 -15.78 -0.45
CA PHE A 153 4.32 -16.75 -1.55
C PHE A 153 4.21 -16.02 -2.89
N PRO A 154 5.05 -16.34 -3.89
CA PRO A 154 5.03 -15.70 -5.22
C PRO A 154 3.92 -16.23 -6.12
N TYR A 155 2.89 -16.87 -5.55
CA TYR A 155 1.78 -17.48 -6.28
C TYR A 155 0.46 -17.25 -5.54
N ARG A 156 -0.63 -17.15 -6.30
CA ARG A 156 -1.99 -17.06 -5.77
C ARG A 156 -2.25 -18.29 -4.90
N ARG A 157 -2.53 -18.09 -3.61
CA ARG A 157 -3.08 -19.16 -2.77
C ARG A 157 -4.49 -19.43 -3.31
N LYS A 158 -4.67 -20.53 -4.06
CA LYS A 158 -6.02 -21.07 -4.26
C LYS A 158 -6.57 -21.35 -2.87
N GLY A 159 -7.75 -20.83 -2.56
CA GLY A 159 -8.34 -20.87 -1.23
C GLY A 159 -8.21 -22.24 -0.58
N LEU A 160 -7.94 -22.24 0.72
CA LEU A 160 -8.46 -23.28 1.61
C LEU A 160 -9.98 -23.09 1.67
N ASP A 161 -10.65 -23.33 0.54
CA ASP A 161 -12.07 -23.61 0.50
C ASP A 161 -12.18 -25.13 0.60
N ASN A 162 -12.69 -25.59 1.74
CA ASN A 162 -12.84 -26.97 2.23
C ASN A 162 -11.73 -27.45 3.19
N GLU A 163 -11.86 -27.08 4.47
CA GLU A 163 -12.02 -28.04 5.58
C GLU A 163 -12.80 -27.39 6.73
#